data_AF-A0A8F5VNT8-F1
#
_entry.id   AF-A0A8F5VNT8-F1
#
_cell.length_a   1.000
_cell.length_b   1.000
_cell.length_c   1.000
_cell.angle_alpha   90.00
_cell.angle_beta   90.00
_cell.angle_gamma   90.00
#
_symmetry.space_group_name_H-M   'P 1'
#
loop_
_entity.id
_entity.type
_entity.pdbx_description
1 polymer ?
#
loop_
_entity_poly.entity_id
_entity_poly.type
_entity_poly.pdbx_seq_one_letter_code
_entity_poly.pdbx_strand_id
1 'polypeptide(L)'
;MTAINDLVTAGQFFVIITVELVILFIGISFLVGLIREYVPEEKIRTVLTSKHRGMGNIFGAFFGALTPFCSCSTIPILVGLLDVGVPFGIAYSFLIASPLLNPVIFFLLLALFGVVPTLIYAAITFSIAVLSGILLERAGYGRYVKAVTLEKGCCCECEDTNNSIHKTRFSRALTFAFSLFRQVIPYLILGVAIGAFIYGFIPEDLIVAVAGPDNPLAIPVAAVIGVPMYIRAETIIPISAVLLDKGMGIGAVMALIIGGAGASIPEVTLLASIFEKRLVAAFVFTVLGVAILAGFLFQFLANVGIIT
;
A
#
# COMPACT_ATOMS: atom_id res chain seq x y z
N MET A 1 16.21 -17.78 27.72
CA MET A 1 17.24 -17.02 26.98
C MET A 1 16.73 -16.58 25.60
N THR A 2 15.84 -17.36 24.95
CA THR A 2 15.13 -17.01 23.71
C THR A 2 14.24 -15.76 23.84
N ALA A 3 13.33 -15.70 24.82
CA ALA A 3 12.39 -14.57 24.96
C ALA A 3 13.04 -13.18 25.21
N ILE A 4 14.21 -13.13 25.85
CA ILE A 4 14.97 -11.86 26.04
C ILE A 4 15.62 -11.44 24.73
N ASN A 5 16.17 -12.40 23.96
CA ASN A 5 16.68 -12.14 22.62
C ASN A 5 15.57 -11.71 21.67
N ASP A 6 14.38 -12.32 21.75
CA ASP A 6 13.24 -11.97 20.91
C ASP A 6 12.74 -10.55 21.21
N LEU A 7 12.69 -10.16 22.49
CA LEU A 7 12.27 -8.81 22.90
C LEU A 7 13.30 -7.72 22.51
N VAL A 8 14.59 -8.02 22.64
CA VAL A 8 15.67 -7.12 22.20
C VAL A 8 15.68 -6.99 20.67
N THR A 9 15.48 -8.10 19.96
CA THR A 9 15.39 -8.12 18.49
C THR A 9 14.17 -7.33 18.01
N ALA A 10 12.99 -7.56 18.60
CA ALA A 10 11.78 -6.78 18.31
C ALA A 10 11.96 -5.28 18.60
N GLY A 11 12.65 -4.94 19.70
CA GLY A 11 12.98 -3.55 20.04
C GLY A 11 13.91 -2.88 19.03
N GLN A 12 14.95 -3.58 18.56
CA GLN A 12 15.85 -3.08 17.52
C GLN A 12 15.13 -2.90 16.18
N PHE A 13 14.34 -3.89 15.76
CA PHE A 13 13.48 -3.78 14.58
C PHE A 13 12.54 -2.58 14.69
N PHE A 14 11.85 -2.43 15.82
CA PHE A 14 10.95 -1.30 16.05
C PHE A 14 11.66 0.06 15.87
N VAL A 15 12.83 0.25 16.49
CA VAL A 15 13.57 1.53 16.42
C VAL A 15 14.05 1.82 15.00
N ILE A 16 14.69 0.85 14.34
CA ILE A 16 15.22 1.03 12.98
C ILE A 16 14.09 1.36 12.01
N ILE A 17 13.03 0.57 12.04
CA ILE A 17 11.87 0.73 11.17
C ILE A 17 11.18 2.07 11.43
N THR A 18 10.99 2.46 12.69
CA THR A 18 10.37 3.74 13.05
C THR A 18 11.19 4.92 12.53
N VAL A 19 12.51 4.92 12.74
CA VAL A 19 13.38 6.00 12.28
C VAL A 19 13.39 6.09 10.75
N GLU A 20 13.55 4.95 10.07
CA GLU A 20 13.53 4.87 8.60
C GLU A 20 12.20 5.38 8.03
N LEU A 21 11.07 4.92 8.57
CA LEU A 21 9.74 5.33 8.12
C LEU A 21 9.47 6.81 8.38
N VAL A 22 9.89 7.35 9.51
CA VAL A 22 9.74 8.78 9.83
C VAL A 22 10.53 9.65 8.85
N ILE A 23 11.79 9.31 8.58
CA ILE A 23 12.64 10.04 7.63
C ILE A 23 12.03 9.97 6.22
N LEU A 24 11.64 8.77 5.77
CA LEU A 24 11.04 8.55 4.45
C LEU A 24 9.72 9.33 4.30
N PHE A 25 8.85 9.27 5.31
CA PHE A 25 7.56 9.95 5.31
C PHE A 25 7.71 11.46 5.23
N ILE A 26 8.60 12.06 6.05
CA ILE A 26 8.85 13.50 6.05
C ILE A 26 9.42 13.93 4.68
N GLY A 27 10.41 13.20 4.16
CA GLY A 27 11.03 13.49 2.87
C GLY A 27 10.04 13.44 1.71
N ILE A 28 9.21 12.40 1.65
CA ILE A 28 8.22 12.25 0.57
C ILE A 28 7.08 13.24 0.72
N SER A 29 6.57 13.47 1.95
CA SER A 29 5.51 14.47 2.16
C SER A 29 5.97 15.88 1.79
N PHE A 30 7.23 16.22 2.09
CA PHE A 30 7.84 17.48 1.67
C PHE A 30 7.97 17.56 0.15
N LEU A 31 8.46 16.50 -0.50
CA LEU A 31 8.60 16.44 -1.95
C LEU A 31 7.24 16.55 -2.66
N VAL A 32 6.20 15.87 -2.15
CA VAL A 32 4.83 16.00 -2.64
C VAL A 32 4.29 17.42 -2.45
N GLY A 33 4.52 18.03 -1.29
CA GLY A 33 4.18 19.44 -1.05
C GLY A 33 4.87 20.39 -2.04
N LEU A 34 6.14 20.13 -2.36
CA LEU A 34 6.90 20.91 -3.34
C LEU A 34 6.40 20.71 -4.77
N ILE A 35 6.09 19.46 -5.15
CA ILE A 35 5.50 19.12 -6.45
C ILE A 35 4.16 19.81 -6.62
N ARG A 36 3.29 19.82 -5.60
CA ARG A 36 1.99 20.53 -5.64
C ARG A 36 2.14 22.02 -5.93
N GLU A 37 3.17 22.64 -5.40
CA GLU A 37 3.39 24.08 -5.57
C GLU A 37 4.11 24.43 -6.89
N TYR A 38 4.85 23.48 -7.49
CA TYR A 38 5.52 23.63 -8.79
C TYR A 38 4.69 23.14 -9.98
N VAL A 39 3.79 22.18 -9.78
CA VAL A 39 2.93 21.62 -10.82
C VAL A 39 1.52 22.20 -10.64
N PRO A 40 1.05 23.07 -11.56
CA PRO A 40 -0.29 23.65 -11.45
C PRO A 40 -1.34 22.54 -11.45
N GLU A 41 -2.28 22.61 -10.49
CA GLU A 41 -3.33 21.63 -10.24
C GLU A 41 -4.13 21.30 -11.52
N GLU A 42 -4.28 22.28 -12.42
CA GLU A 42 -4.93 22.14 -13.72
C GLU A 42 -4.21 21.18 -14.69
N LYS A 43 -2.88 21.02 -14.65
CA LYS A 43 -2.19 20.08 -15.57
C LYS A 43 -2.37 18.63 -15.13
N ILE A 44 -2.25 18.35 -13.83
CA ILE A 44 -2.50 17.00 -13.28
C ILE A 44 -3.96 16.62 -13.48
N ARG A 45 -4.87 17.55 -13.16
CA ARG A 45 -6.30 17.38 -13.38
C ARG A 45 -6.62 17.19 -14.85
N THR A 46 -6.14 18.01 -15.78
CA THR A 46 -6.48 17.84 -17.20
C THR A 46 -5.90 16.56 -17.79
N VAL A 47 -4.70 16.12 -17.40
CA VAL A 47 -4.13 14.84 -17.87
C VAL A 47 -4.91 13.62 -17.35
N LEU A 48 -5.34 13.64 -16.08
CA LEU A 48 -6.07 12.53 -15.46
C LEU A 48 -7.61 12.57 -15.67
N THR A 49 -8.19 13.75 -15.93
CA THR A 49 -9.64 13.99 -16.02
C THR A 49 -10.14 14.22 -17.46
N SER A 50 -9.25 14.50 -18.44
CA SER A 50 -9.66 14.64 -19.86
C SER A 50 -9.97 13.30 -20.54
N LYS A 51 -9.63 12.18 -19.90
CA LYS A 51 -9.92 10.84 -20.39
C LYS A 51 -11.17 10.27 -19.69
N HIS A 52 -11.99 9.51 -20.41
CA HIS A 52 -13.20 8.87 -19.90
C HIS A 52 -12.98 8.26 -18.50
N ARG A 53 -13.98 8.36 -17.59
CA ARG A 53 -13.89 7.95 -16.16
C ARG A 53 -13.19 6.59 -15.92
N GLY A 54 -13.33 5.61 -16.81
CA GLY A 54 -12.65 4.31 -16.71
C GLY A 54 -11.15 4.34 -17.07
N MET A 55 -10.73 5.15 -18.05
CA MET A 55 -9.32 5.24 -18.45
C MET A 55 -8.46 5.92 -17.38
N GLY A 56 -9.01 6.85 -16.61
CA GLY A 56 -8.30 7.48 -15.50
C GLY A 56 -7.82 6.48 -14.45
N ASN A 57 -8.62 5.45 -14.16
CA ASN A 57 -8.27 4.40 -13.20
C ASN A 57 -7.05 3.57 -13.66
N ILE A 58 -6.97 3.28 -14.97
CA ILE A 58 -5.80 2.60 -15.57
C ILE A 58 -4.54 3.45 -15.42
N PHE A 59 -4.63 4.76 -15.67
CA PHE A 59 -3.50 5.67 -15.44
C PHE A 59 -3.11 5.73 -13.96
N GLY A 60 -4.08 5.80 -13.05
CA GLY A 60 -3.82 5.79 -11.60
C GLY A 60 -3.07 4.53 -11.16
N ALA A 61 -3.55 3.34 -11.56
CA ALA A 61 -2.88 2.08 -11.27
C ALA A 61 -1.48 2.00 -11.89
N PHE A 62 -1.30 2.50 -13.13
CA PHE A 62 -0.01 2.48 -13.82
C PHE A 62 1.01 3.37 -13.14
N PHE A 63 0.61 4.58 -12.77
CA PHE A 63 1.47 5.47 -11.98
C PHE A 63 1.80 4.86 -10.61
N GLY A 64 0.84 4.20 -9.97
CA GLY A 64 1.08 3.47 -8.71
C GLY A 64 2.14 2.39 -8.87
N ALA A 65 1.98 1.53 -9.87
CA ALA A 65 2.92 0.45 -10.16
C ALA A 65 4.35 0.96 -10.48
N LEU A 66 4.47 2.11 -11.15
CA LEU A 66 5.78 2.68 -11.48
C LEU A 66 6.48 3.30 -10.27
N THR A 67 5.73 3.69 -9.23
CA THR A 67 6.32 4.34 -8.07
C THR A 67 6.96 3.33 -7.11
N PRO A 68 8.21 3.57 -6.65
CA PRO A 68 8.86 2.75 -5.64
C PRO A 68 8.36 3.10 -4.22
N PHE A 69 7.08 3.41 -4.08
CA PHE A 69 6.48 3.90 -2.85
C PHE A 69 5.79 2.76 -2.10
N CYS A 70 6.22 2.53 -0.87
CA CYS A 70 5.52 1.68 0.10
C CYS A 70 4.29 2.39 0.66
N SER A 71 3.40 1.67 1.35
CA SER A 71 2.13 2.20 1.89
C SER A 71 2.29 3.48 2.73
N CYS A 72 3.46 3.67 3.36
CA CYS A 72 3.81 4.85 4.15
C CYS A 72 3.91 6.14 3.32
N SER A 73 4.31 6.03 2.05
CA SER A 73 4.44 7.16 1.12
C SER A 73 3.28 7.30 0.16
N THR A 74 2.53 6.22 -0.09
CA THR A 74 1.33 6.24 -0.91
C THR A 74 0.25 7.15 -0.32
N ILE A 75 0.15 7.26 1.01
CA ILE A 75 -0.91 8.02 1.68
C ILE A 75 -0.78 9.54 1.54
N PRO A 76 0.38 10.18 1.79
CA PRO A 76 0.58 11.60 1.49
C PRO A 76 0.28 11.95 0.03
N ILE A 77 0.66 11.08 -0.90
CA ILE A 77 0.39 11.26 -2.33
C ILE A 77 -1.11 11.15 -2.59
N LEU A 78 -1.78 10.15 -2.00
CA LEU A 78 -3.21 9.95 -2.13
C LEU A 78 -4.00 11.16 -1.66
N VAL A 79 -3.69 11.68 -0.46
CA VAL A 79 -4.31 12.90 0.06
C VAL A 79 -4.04 14.07 -0.88
N GLY A 80 -2.79 14.26 -1.32
CA GLY A 80 -2.45 15.29 -2.29
C GLY A 80 -3.23 15.19 -3.60
N LEU A 81 -3.48 13.99 -4.12
CA LEU A 81 -4.28 13.76 -5.33
C LEU A 81 -5.77 14.10 -5.09
N LEU A 82 -6.33 13.68 -3.96
CA LEU A 82 -7.72 13.96 -3.62
C LEU A 82 -7.96 15.46 -3.38
N ASP A 83 -6.98 16.16 -2.80
CA ASP A 83 -7.06 17.60 -2.53
C ASP A 83 -7.13 18.44 -3.81
N VAL A 84 -6.34 18.07 -4.83
CA VAL A 84 -6.36 18.75 -6.14
C VAL A 84 -7.55 18.31 -7.01
N GLY A 85 -8.48 17.53 -6.44
CA GLY A 85 -9.74 17.16 -7.06
C GLY A 85 -9.67 15.96 -8.02
N VAL A 86 -8.65 15.09 -7.89
CA VAL A 86 -8.61 13.81 -8.63
C VAL A 86 -9.80 12.94 -8.19
N PRO A 87 -10.55 12.34 -9.13
CA PRO A 87 -11.63 11.41 -8.81
C PRO A 87 -11.17 10.28 -7.89
N PHE A 88 -12.01 9.95 -6.89
CA PHE A 88 -11.70 8.95 -5.87
C PHE A 88 -11.28 7.60 -6.45
N GLY A 89 -11.91 7.12 -7.53
CA GLY A 89 -11.56 5.83 -8.12
C GLY A 89 -10.12 5.78 -8.64
N ILE A 90 -9.67 6.86 -9.28
CA ILE A 90 -8.30 6.98 -9.80
C ILE A 90 -7.30 6.94 -8.65
N ALA A 91 -7.57 7.72 -7.62
CA ALA A 91 -6.76 7.81 -6.41
C ALA A 91 -6.70 6.44 -5.69
N TYR A 92 -7.84 5.73 -5.61
CA TYR A 92 -7.92 4.40 -5.02
C TYR A 92 -7.21 3.33 -5.86
N SER A 93 -7.28 3.40 -7.18
CA SER A 93 -6.54 2.51 -8.08
C SER A 93 -5.02 2.67 -7.89
N PHE A 94 -4.56 3.91 -7.72
CA PHE A 94 -3.18 4.21 -7.34
C PHE A 94 -2.82 3.62 -5.96
N LEU A 95 -3.71 3.78 -4.97
CA LEU A 95 -3.51 3.27 -3.61
C LEU A 95 -3.27 1.75 -3.58
N ILE A 96 -4.07 0.98 -4.33
CA ILE A 96 -3.93 -0.49 -4.37
C ILE A 96 -2.69 -0.93 -5.16
N ALA A 97 -2.40 -0.25 -6.28
CA ALA A 97 -1.30 -0.64 -7.16
C ALA A 97 0.08 -0.35 -6.56
N SER A 98 0.24 0.79 -5.86
CA SER A 98 1.54 1.24 -5.33
C SER A 98 2.25 0.23 -4.43
N PRO A 99 1.62 -0.33 -3.38
CA PRO A 99 2.31 -1.27 -2.50
C PRO A 99 2.47 -2.67 -3.11
N LEU A 100 1.63 -3.06 -4.07
CA LEU A 100 1.62 -4.42 -4.62
C LEU A 100 2.44 -4.59 -5.90
N LEU A 101 2.62 -3.52 -6.70
CA LEU A 101 3.24 -3.60 -8.03
C LEU A 101 4.53 -2.79 -8.16
N ASN A 102 5.17 -2.43 -7.05
CA ASN A 102 6.37 -1.62 -7.11
C ASN A 102 7.52 -2.34 -7.87
N PRO A 103 8.51 -1.59 -8.41
CA PRO A 103 9.61 -2.18 -9.16
C PRO A 103 10.45 -3.19 -8.38
N VAL A 104 10.51 -3.06 -7.04
CA VAL A 104 11.30 -3.94 -6.17
C VAL A 104 10.64 -5.31 -6.06
N ILE A 105 9.33 -5.36 -5.81
CA ILE A 105 8.51 -6.58 -5.79
C ILE A 105 8.57 -7.25 -7.15
N PHE A 106 8.42 -6.48 -8.23
CA PHE A 106 8.49 -7.02 -9.58
C PHE A 106 9.82 -7.73 -9.82
N PHE A 107 10.94 -7.10 -9.44
CA PHE A 107 12.28 -7.69 -9.58
C PHE A 107 12.49 -8.91 -8.66
N LEU A 108 12.02 -8.86 -7.42
CA LEU A 108 12.14 -9.98 -6.48
C LEU A 108 11.31 -11.19 -6.91
N LEU A 109 10.07 -10.99 -7.36
CA LEU A 109 9.25 -12.05 -7.92
C LEU A 109 9.90 -12.63 -9.18
N LEU A 110 10.46 -11.78 -10.04
CA LEU A 110 11.16 -12.22 -11.24
C LEU A 110 12.38 -13.08 -10.88
N ALA A 111 13.14 -12.68 -9.86
CA ALA A 111 14.35 -13.38 -9.43
C ALA A 111 14.05 -14.71 -8.73
N LEU A 112 12.97 -14.80 -7.96
CA LEU A 112 12.67 -15.96 -7.10
C LEU A 112 11.66 -16.93 -7.72
N PHE A 113 10.64 -16.42 -8.41
CA PHE A 113 9.54 -17.21 -8.99
C PHE A 113 9.58 -17.23 -10.53
N GLY A 114 10.44 -16.43 -11.16
CA GLY A 114 10.59 -16.39 -12.61
C GLY A 114 9.58 -15.50 -13.33
N VAL A 115 9.67 -15.51 -14.67
CA VAL A 115 8.97 -14.55 -15.54
C VAL A 115 7.46 -14.78 -15.53
N VAL A 116 7.02 -16.04 -15.67
CA VAL A 116 5.60 -16.37 -15.86
C VAL A 116 4.78 -15.99 -14.62
N PRO A 117 5.16 -16.38 -13.38
CA PRO A 117 4.42 -15.96 -12.18
C PRO A 117 4.39 -14.45 -12.00
N THR A 118 5.51 -13.79 -12.28
CA THR A 118 5.64 -12.35 -12.11
C THR A 118 4.69 -11.57 -13.03
N LEU A 119 4.62 -11.95 -14.32
CA LEU A 119 3.72 -11.29 -15.26
C LEU A 119 2.24 -11.54 -14.92
N ILE A 120 1.90 -12.74 -14.47
CA ILE A 120 0.55 -13.09 -14.04
C ILE A 120 0.17 -12.30 -12.79
N TYR A 121 1.06 -12.25 -11.80
CA TYR A 121 0.88 -11.46 -10.58
C TYR A 121 0.67 -9.99 -10.91
N ALA A 122 1.50 -9.44 -11.80
CA ALA A 122 1.41 -8.06 -12.23
C ALA A 122 0.07 -7.77 -12.92
N ALA A 123 -0.34 -8.64 -13.84
CA ALA A 123 -1.59 -8.49 -14.59
C ALA A 123 -2.83 -8.56 -13.69
N ILE A 124 -2.89 -9.53 -12.77
CA ILE A 124 -4.03 -9.73 -11.87
C ILE A 124 -4.16 -8.55 -10.92
N THR A 125 -3.06 -8.20 -10.24
CA THR A 125 -3.04 -7.12 -9.26
C THR A 125 -3.35 -5.78 -9.92
N PHE A 126 -2.81 -5.52 -11.11
CA PHE A 126 -3.10 -4.31 -11.87
C PHE A 126 -4.57 -4.23 -12.26
N SER A 127 -5.11 -5.33 -12.80
CA SER A 127 -6.51 -5.41 -13.19
C SER A 127 -7.43 -5.16 -12.00
N ILE A 128 -7.12 -5.73 -10.83
CA ILE A 128 -7.96 -5.55 -9.66
C ILE A 128 -7.80 -4.16 -9.04
N ALA A 129 -6.62 -3.55 -9.08
CA ALA A 129 -6.45 -2.16 -8.68
C ALA A 129 -7.38 -1.24 -9.47
N VAL A 130 -7.43 -1.42 -10.81
CA VAL A 130 -8.34 -0.66 -11.69
C VAL A 130 -9.80 -0.98 -11.41
N LEU A 131 -10.16 -2.27 -11.31
CA LEU A 131 -11.55 -2.70 -11.11
C LEU A 131 -12.10 -2.24 -9.75
N SER A 132 -11.30 -2.35 -8.69
CA SER A 132 -11.70 -1.93 -7.35
C SER A 132 -11.87 -0.41 -7.25
N GLY A 133 -11.00 0.38 -7.89
CA GLY A 133 -11.18 1.83 -8.01
C GLY A 133 -12.50 2.20 -8.69
N ILE A 134 -12.80 1.59 -9.84
CA ILE A 134 -14.05 1.80 -10.57
C ILE A 134 -15.26 1.37 -9.73
N LEU A 135 -15.19 0.21 -9.07
CA LEU A 135 -16.30 -0.36 -8.31
C LEU A 135 -16.63 0.50 -7.08
N LEU A 136 -15.64 0.87 -6.29
CA LEU A 136 -15.85 1.67 -5.08
C LEU A 136 -16.25 3.11 -5.42
N GLU A 137 -15.73 3.68 -6.51
CA GLU A 137 -16.18 4.98 -7.01
C GLU A 137 -17.66 4.95 -7.39
N ARG A 138 -18.08 3.95 -8.17
CA ARG A 138 -19.50 3.77 -8.55
C ARG A 138 -20.41 3.49 -7.36
N ALA A 139 -19.92 2.78 -6.35
CA ALA A 139 -20.65 2.53 -5.11
C ALA A 139 -20.69 3.78 -4.18
N GLY A 140 -20.08 4.90 -4.58
CA GLY A 140 -20.12 6.15 -3.84
C GLY A 140 -19.33 6.11 -2.55
N TYR A 141 -18.23 5.35 -2.50
CA TYR A 141 -17.36 5.27 -1.32
C TYR A 141 -16.48 6.49 -1.12
N GLY A 142 -16.36 7.38 -2.11
CA GLY A 142 -15.60 8.63 -1.99
C GLY A 142 -16.08 9.55 -0.85
N ARG A 143 -17.33 9.41 -0.38
CA ARG A 143 -17.85 10.15 0.79
C ARG A 143 -17.25 9.71 2.14
N TYR A 144 -16.60 8.55 2.18
CA TYR A 144 -16.00 7.97 3.38
C TYR A 144 -14.51 8.31 3.51
N VAL A 145 -14.01 9.22 2.67
CA VAL A 145 -12.71 9.87 2.86
C VAL A 145 -12.90 10.92 3.94
N LYS A 146 -12.13 10.84 5.03
CA LYS A 146 -12.16 11.86 6.07
C LYS A 146 -11.69 13.17 5.45
N ALA A 147 -12.35 14.27 5.82
CA ALA A 147 -11.78 15.58 5.63
C ALA A 147 -10.53 15.66 6.49
N VAL A 148 -9.38 15.31 5.91
CA VAL A 148 -8.09 15.76 6.41
C VAL A 148 -8.27 17.27 6.53
N THR A 149 -8.17 17.83 7.73
CA THR A 149 -8.28 19.27 7.94
C THR A 149 -7.11 19.92 7.23
N LEU A 150 -7.26 20.08 5.92
CA LEU A 150 -6.60 21.09 5.17
C LEU A 150 -7.12 22.37 5.76
N GLU A 151 -6.24 23.02 6.51
CA GLU A 151 -6.27 24.46 6.60
C GLU A 151 -6.31 24.93 5.14
N LYS A 152 -7.53 25.16 4.62
CA LYS A 152 -7.74 25.92 3.41
C LYS A 152 -7.11 27.26 3.74
N GLY A 153 -5.84 27.42 3.38
CA GLY A 153 -5.23 28.73 3.26
C GLY A 153 -6.22 29.54 2.46
N CYS A 154 -6.80 30.52 3.14
CA CYS A 154 -7.95 31.28 2.67
C CYS A 154 -7.72 31.69 1.20
N CYS A 155 -8.43 31.06 0.26
CA CYS A 155 -8.58 31.60 -1.09
C CYS A 155 -9.62 32.71 -1.00
N CYS A 156 -9.26 33.79 -0.32
CA CYS A 156 -9.87 35.09 -0.47
C CYS A 156 -8.75 36.03 -0.91
N GLU A 157 -9.02 36.79 -1.97
CA GLU A 157 -8.13 37.77 -2.59
C GLU A 157 -7.31 38.57 -1.57
N CYS A 158 -6.00 38.63 -1.78
CA CYS A 158 -5.17 39.77 -1.41
C CYS A 158 -4.07 39.89 -2.46
N GLU A 159 -4.09 41.01 -3.18
CA GLU A 159 -2.99 41.49 -4.02
C GLU A 159 -1.67 41.58 -3.22
N ASP A 160 -0.59 41.56 -4.01
CA ASP A 160 0.70 42.24 -3.83
C ASP A 160 2.00 41.46 -3.60
N THR A 161 2.95 41.84 -4.47
CA THR A 161 4.43 41.86 -4.38
C THR A 161 5.25 40.56 -4.47
N ASN A 162 5.45 40.17 -5.74
CA ASN A 162 6.66 39.83 -6.50
C ASN A 162 8.06 39.57 -5.86
N ASN A 163 8.24 39.43 -4.54
CA ASN A 163 9.53 39.03 -3.94
C ASN A 163 9.43 38.04 -2.77
N SER A 164 8.21 37.58 -2.44
CA SER A 164 7.92 36.60 -1.37
C SER A 164 7.51 35.21 -1.89
N ILE A 165 7.50 35.02 -3.22
CA ILE A 165 6.89 33.86 -3.87
C ILE A 165 7.62 32.56 -3.49
N HIS A 166 8.95 32.50 -3.47
CA HIS A 166 9.65 31.24 -3.11
C HIS A 166 9.58 30.88 -1.62
N LYS A 167 9.61 31.88 -0.72
CA LYS A 167 9.57 31.65 0.73
C LYS A 167 8.19 31.18 1.20
N THR A 168 7.12 31.66 0.54
CA THR A 168 5.74 31.23 0.82
C THR A 168 5.43 29.82 0.29
N ARG A 169 6.05 29.43 -0.84
CA ARG A 169 5.92 28.11 -1.46
C ARG A 169 6.54 27.00 -0.61
N PHE A 170 7.81 27.18 -0.22
CA PHE A 170 8.52 26.25 0.65
C PHE A 170 7.85 26.13 2.02
N SER A 171 7.41 27.25 2.61
CA SER A 171 6.72 27.26 3.90
C SER A 171 5.39 26.49 3.84
N ARG A 172 4.60 26.66 2.76
CA ARG A 172 3.36 25.90 2.55
C ARG A 172 3.59 24.41 2.38
N ALA A 173 4.59 24.00 1.60
CA ALA A 173 4.99 22.60 1.46
C ALA A 173 5.42 21.99 2.80
N LEU A 174 6.15 22.77 3.62
CA LEU A 174 6.57 22.35 4.96
C LEU A 174 5.39 22.19 5.92
N THR A 175 4.45 23.14 5.92
CA THR A 175 3.23 23.09 6.74
C THR A 175 2.37 21.90 6.37
N PHE A 176 2.22 21.60 5.08
CA PHE A 176 1.50 20.41 4.60
C PHE A 176 2.18 19.10 5.06
N ALA A 177 3.50 19.01 4.91
CA ALA A 177 4.24 17.84 5.37
C ALA A 177 4.12 17.64 6.88
N PHE A 178 4.21 18.73 7.66
CA PHE A 178 4.15 18.68 9.11
C PHE A 178 2.74 18.39 9.65
N SER A 179 1.69 18.91 9.01
CA SER A 179 0.30 18.62 9.40
C SER A 179 -0.07 17.16 9.14
N LEU A 180 0.28 16.64 7.97
CA LEU A 180 0.12 15.21 7.64
C LEU A 180 0.93 14.33 8.60
N PHE A 181 2.19 14.69 8.86
CA PHE A 181 3.05 13.95 9.77
C PHE A 181 2.44 13.86 11.17
N ARG A 182 1.96 14.99 11.71
CA ARG A 182 1.32 15.03 13.04
C ARG A 182 0.06 14.16 13.11
N GLN A 183 -0.69 14.06 12.01
CA GLN A 183 -1.88 13.22 11.94
C GLN A 183 -1.53 11.73 11.80
N VAL A 184 -0.50 11.40 11.03
CA VAL A 184 -0.11 10.03 10.68
C VAL A 184 0.72 9.36 11.79
N ILE A 185 1.63 10.10 12.43
CA ILE A 185 2.60 9.52 13.36
C ILE A 185 2.02 8.65 14.49
N PRO A 186 0.89 8.98 15.16
CA PRO A 186 0.36 8.09 16.20
C PRO A 186 -0.11 6.74 15.62
N TYR A 187 -0.66 6.75 14.39
CA TYR A 187 -1.09 5.52 13.72
C TYR A 187 0.11 4.70 13.23
N LEU A 188 1.14 5.37 12.73
CA LEU A 188 2.38 4.72 12.30
C LEU A 188 3.06 4.00 13.47
N ILE A 189 3.27 4.69 14.60
CA ILE A 189 3.89 4.10 15.80
C ILE A 189 3.06 2.91 16.29
N LEU A 190 1.73 3.04 16.32
CA LEU A 190 0.84 1.96 16.73
C LEU A 190 0.94 0.75 15.79
N GLY A 191 0.92 0.98 14.48
CA GLY A 191 1.02 -0.08 13.48
C GLY A 191 2.36 -0.82 13.52
N VAL A 192 3.48 -0.09 13.69
CA VAL A 192 4.82 -0.68 13.84
C VAL A 192 4.94 -1.43 15.16
N ALA A 193 4.38 -0.92 16.27
CA ALA A 193 4.41 -1.59 17.56
C ALA A 193 3.66 -2.93 17.54
N ILE A 194 2.42 -2.93 17.03
CA ILE A 194 1.61 -4.15 16.90
C ILE A 194 2.30 -5.13 15.95
N GLY A 195 2.84 -4.62 14.85
CA GLY A 195 3.49 -5.43 13.84
C GLY A 195 4.77 -6.12 14.32
N ALA A 196 5.66 -5.38 14.98
CA ALA A 196 6.89 -5.92 15.56
C ALA A 196 6.59 -7.00 16.62
N PHE A 197 5.53 -6.80 17.41
CA PHE A 197 5.06 -7.80 18.37
C PHE A 197 4.56 -9.07 17.67
N ILE A 198 3.78 -8.96 16.60
CA ILE A 198 3.26 -10.14 15.90
C ILE A 198 4.38 -10.90 15.19
N TYR A 199 5.28 -10.20 14.50
CA TYR A 199 6.39 -10.83 13.77
C TYR A 199 7.33 -11.58 14.71
N GLY A 200 7.64 -11.03 15.88
CA GLY A 200 8.52 -11.68 16.86
C GLY A 200 7.96 -12.97 17.46
N PHE A 201 6.67 -13.27 17.30
CA PHE A 201 6.00 -14.40 17.94
C PHE A 201 5.38 -15.42 16.96
N ILE A 202 5.36 -15.14 15.65
CA ILE A 202 4.85 -16.08 14.62
C ILE A 202 6.03 -16.76 13.91
N PRO A 203 6.36 -18.02 14.24
CA PRO A 203 7.36 -18.78 13.51
C PRO A 203 6.81 -19.25 12.16
N GLU A 204 7.69 -19.39 11.17
CA GLU A 204 7.35 -19.91 9.84
C GLU A 204 6.67 -21.27 9.89
N ASP A 205 7.05 -22.13 10.83
CA ASP A 205 6.53 -23.49 10.96
C ASP A 205 5.04 -23.49 11.36
N LEU A 206 4.58 -22.44 12.06
CA LEU A 206 3.15 -22.26 12.35
C LEU A 206 2.37 -21.91 11.08
N ILE A 207 2.97 -21.12 10.17
CA ILE A 207 2.36 -20.77 8.90
C ILE A 207 2.21 -22.02 8.04
N VAL A 208 3.26 -22.85 7.95
CA VAL A 208 3.21 -24.12 7.21
C VAL A 208 2.22 -25.11 7.84
N ALA A 209 2.14 -25.18 9.17
CA ALA A 209 1.20 -26.08 9.85
C ALA A 209 -0.27 -25.72 9.56
N VAL A 210 -0.59 -24.43 9.41
CA VAL A 210 -1.97 -23.97 9.25
C VAL A 210 -2.33 -23.75 7.77
N ALA A 211 -1.39 -23.37 6.92
CA ALA A 211 -1.59 -23.11 5.48
C ALA A 211 -0.83 -24.08 4.56
N GLY A 212 -0.43 -25.24 5.09
CA GLY A 212 0.32 -26.27 4.37
C GLY A 212 -0.51 -27.06 3.34
N PRO A 213 0.14 -28.00 2.63
CA PRO A 213 -0.45 -28.74 1.51
C PRO A 213 -1.65 -29.62 1.91
N ASP A 214 -1.73 -30.05 3.17
CA ASP A 214 -2.81 -30.88 3.69
C ASP A 214 -4.10 -30.09 3.98
N ASN A 215 -4.07 -28.74 3.92
CA ASN A 215 -5.22 -27.91 4.21
C ASN A 215 -5.98 -27.51 2.92
N PRO A 216 -7.22 -27.97 2.68
CA PRO A 216 -8.01 -27.57 1.51
C PRO A 216 -8.38 -26.08 1.49
N LEU A 217 -8.29 -25.40 2.64
CA LEU A 217 -8.49 -23.95 2.79
C LEU A 217 -7.17 -23.18 2.95
N ALA A 218 -6.04 -23.77 2.57
CA ALA A 218 -4.72 -23.15 2.68
C ALA A 218 -4.67 -21.74 2.08
N ILE A 219 -5.32 -21.50 0.94
CA ILE A 219 -5.33 -20.21 0.24
C ILE A 219 -6.07 -19.11 1.05
N PRO A 220 -7.36 -19.27 1.42
CA PRO A 220 -8.03 -18.31 2.32
C PRO A 220 -7.32 -18.09 3.65
N VAL A 221 -6.79 -19.17 4.23
CA VAL A 221 -6.07 -19.11 5.50
C VAL A 221 -4.79 -18.28 5.35
N ALA A 222 -3.99 -18.54 4.32
CA ALA A 222 -2.77 -17.79 4.03
C ALA A 222 -3.07 -16.30 3.77
N ALA A 223 -4.13 -15.98 3.04
CA ALA A 223 -4.56 -14.59 2.83
C ALA A 223 -4.90 -13.89 4.17
N VAL A 224 -5.66 -14.56 5.05
CA VAL A 224 -6.06 -14.01 6.36
C VAL A 224 -4.88 -13.89 7.31
N ILE A 225 -3.92 -14.82 7.28
CA ILE A 225 -2.69 -14.74 8.07
C ILE A 225 -1.77 -13.64 7.53
N GLY A 226 -1.74 -13.42 6.21
CA GLY A 226 -0.93 -12.37 5.59
C GLY A 226 -1.29 -10.98 6.08
N VAL A 227 -2.58 -10.63 6.12
CA VAL A 227 -3.08 -9.29 6.54
C VAL A 227 -2.49 -8.80 7.87
N PRO A 228 -2.51 -9.56 8.98
CA PRO A 228 -1.92 -9.12 10.24
C PRO A 228 -0.39 -9.20 10.28
N MET A 229 0.28 -9.85 9.31
CA MET A 229 1.73 -9.94 9.31
C MET A 229 2.37 -8.60 8.93
N TYR A 230 3.17 -8.06 9.84
CA TYR A 230 4.07 -6.93 9.56
C TYR A 230 5.30 -7.44 8.84
N ILE A 231 5.17 -7.70 7.54
CA ILE A 231 6.30 -8.05 6.70
C ILE A 231 6.27 -7.10 5.51
N ARG A 232 7.35 -6.34 5.33
CA ARG A 232 7.50 -5.52 4.12
C ARG A 232 7.51 -6.43 2.91
N ALA A 233 6.97 -5.96 1.79
CA ALA A 233 6.87 -6.78 0.59
C ALA A 233 8.25 -7.34 0.14
N GLU A 234 9.34 -6.63 0.41
CA GLU A 234 10.70 -7.09 0.10
C GLU A 234 11.14 -8.28 0.96
N THR A 235 10.65 -8.36 2.19
CA THR A 235 10.96 -9.45 3.13
C THR A 235 10.01 -10.63 3.00
N ILE A 236 8.77 -10.42 2.56
CA ILE A 236 7.79 -11.50 2.44
C ILE A 236 8.12 -12.41 1.26
N ILE A 237 8.63 -11.87 0.15
CA ILE A 237 8.91 -12.65 -1.06
C ILE A 237 10.03 -13.70 -0.84
N PRO A 238 11.18 -13.38 -0.21
CA PRO A 238 12.19 -14.39 0.13
C PRO A 238 11.67 -15.44 1.12
N ILE A 239 10.92 -15.03 2.16
CA ILE A 239 10.32 -15.97 3.12
C ILE A 239 9.33 -16.89 2.40
N SER A 240 8.53 -16.34 1.50
CA SER A 240 7.60 -17.08 0.67
C SER A 240 8.27 -18.12 -0.23
N ALA A 241 9.48 -17.87 -0.73
CA ALA A 241 10.26 -18.88 -1.44
C ALA A 241 10.66 -20.05 -0.52
N VAL A 242 11.10 -19.75 0.71
CA VAL A 242 11.40 -20.80 1.72
C VAL A 242 10.15 -21.59 2.11
N LEU A 243 8.99 -20.94 2.23
CA LEU A 243 7.73 -21.62 2.51
C LEU A 243 7.29 -22.54 1.36
N LEU A 244 7.54 -22.14 0.12
CA LEU A 244 7.34 -22.98 -1.05
C LEU A 244 8.25 -24.23 -0.99
N ASP A 245 9.52 -24.06 -0.64
CA ASP A 245 10.48 -25.16 -0.45
C ASP A 245 10.08 -26.10 0.70
N LYS A 246 9.44 -25.57 1.74
CA LYS A 246 8.83 -26.35 2.84
C LYS A 246 7.54 -27.07 2.44
N GLY A 247 7.13 -27.00 1.17
CA GLY A 247 6.00 -27.74 0.62
C GLY A 247 4.66 -26.99 0.62
N MET A 248 4.65 -25.71 0.94
CA MET A 248 3.44 -24.89 0.84
C MET A 248 3.05 -24.70 -0.64
N GLY A 249 1.76 -24.75 -0.97
CA GLY A 249 1.31 -24.58 -2.36
C GLY A 249 1.54 -23.15 -2.87
N ILE A 250 1.94 -23.01 -4.14
CA ILE A 250 2.21 -21.69 -4.75
C ILE A 250 1.01 -20.74 -4.67
N GLY A 251 -0.22 -21.25 -4.75
CA GLY A 251 -1.42 -20.44 -4.57
C GLY A 251 -1.54 -19.84 -3.17
N ALA A 252 -1.23 -20.63 -2.13
CA ALA A 252 -1.22 -20.16 -0.75
C ALA A 252 -0.07 -19.17 -0.52
N VAL A 253 1.09 -19.40 -1.14
CA VAL A 253 2.24 -18.49 -1.08
C VAL A 253 1.89 -17.13 -1.70
N MET A 254 1.28 -17.11 -2.89
CA MET A 254 0.87 -15.87 -3.54
C MET A 254 -0.23 -15.15 -2.75
N ALA A 255 -1.16 -15.88 -2.14
CA ALA A 255 -2.18 -15.31 -1.25
C ALA A 255 -1.55 -14.67 -0.01
N LEU A 256 -0.52 -15.29 0.58
CA LEU A 256 0.23 -14.72 1.69
C LEU A 256 0.96 -13.44 1.28
N ILE A 257 1.64 -13.44 0.13
CA ILE A 257 2.34 -12.26 -0.40
C ILE A 257 1.37 -11.10 -0.59
N ILE A 258 0.23 -11.32 -1.27
CA ILE A 258 -0.74 -10.26 -1.55
C ILE A 258 -1.41 -9.77 -0.27
N GLY A 259 -1.81 -10.68 0.62
CA GLY A 259 -2.44 -10.32 1.90
C GLY A 259 -1.50 -9.50 2.79
N GLY A 260 -0.24 -9.94 2.90
CA GLY A 260 0.77 -9.29 3.72
C GLY A 260 1.26 -7.97 3.15
N ALA A 261 1.52 -7.90 1.83
CA ALA A 261 1.98 -6.67 1.21
C ALA A 261 0.86 -5.63 1.00
N GLY A 262 -0.40 -6.08 0.87
CA GLY A 262 -1.51 -5.20 0.45
C GLY A 262 -2.43 -4.71 1.56
N ALA A 263 -2.49 -5.38 2.72
CA ALA A 263 -3.35 -4.94 3.83
C ALA A 263 -2.70 -5.18 5.20
N SER A 264 -1.39 -4.94 5.27
CA SER A 264 -0.64 -5.04 6.52
C SER A 264 -1.24 -4.16 7.64
N ILE A 265 -1.01 -4.51 8.91
CA ILE A 265 -1.45 -3.69 10.05
C ILE A 265 -1.04 -2.21 9.94
N PRO A 266 0.20 -1.86 9.58
CA PRO A 266 0.63 -0.47 9.40
C PRO A 266 -0.17 0.24 8.32
N GLU A 267 -0.45 -0.46 7.23
CA GLU A 267 -1.22 0.09 6.12
C GLU A 267 -2.67 0.34 6.52
N VAL A 268 -3.31 -0.61 7.20
CA VAL A 268 -4.69 -0.47 7.68
C VAL A 268 -4.79 0.63 8.74
N THR A 269 -3.84 0.69 9.68
CA THR A 269 -3.80 1.74 10.71
C THR A 269 -3.53 3.12 10.11
N LEU A 270 -2.63 3.21 9.13
CA LEU A 270 -2.34 4.45 8.43
C LEU A 270 -3.51 4.90 7.56
N LEU A 271 -4.17 4.00 6.84
CA LEU A 271 -5.40 4.29 6.11
C LEU A 271 -6.52 4.75 7.03
N ALA A 272 -6.62 4.21 8.24
CA ALA A 272 -7.58 4.67 9.23
C ALA A 272 -7.34 6.12 9.68
N SER A 273 -6.18 6.73 9.40
CA SER A 273 -5.95 8.16 9.63
C SER A 273 -6.68 9.06 8.62
N ILE A 274 -6.94 8.58 7.40
CA ILE A 274 -7.53 9.35 6.28
C ILE A 274 -8.88 8.84 5.81
N PHE A 275 -9.25 7.59 6.11
CA PHE A 275 -10.51 6.97 5.70
C PHE A 275 -11.38 6.65 6.92
N GLU A 276 -12.70 6.68 6.74
CA GLU A 276 -13.64 6.15 7.71
C GLU A 276 -13.56 4.62 7.78
N LYS A 277 -13.97 4.05 8.93
CA LYS A 277 -13.92 2.60 9.18
C LYS A 277 -14.58 1.76 8.08
N ARG A 278 -15.65 2.28 7.45
CA ARG A 278 -16.35 1.61 6.34
C ARG A 278 -15.47 1.45 5.11
N LEU A 279 -14.71 2.48 4.77
CA LEU A 279 -13.80 2.46 3.62
C LEU A 279 -12.54 1.66 3.93
N VAL A 280 -12.02 1.72 5.16
CA VAL A 280 -10.93 0.84 5.61
C VAL A 280 -11.34 -0.63 5.54
N ALA A 281 -12.55 -0.97 6.00
CA ALA A 281 -13.06 -2.33 5.89
C ALA A 281 -13.20 -2.77 4.42
N ALA A 282 -13.76 -1.91 3.56
CA ALA A 282 -13.84 -2.19 2.13
C ALA A 282 -12.46 -2.41 1.49
N PHE A 283 -11.44 -1.66 1.90
CA PHE A 283 -10.06 -1.87 1.48
C PHE A 283 -9.54 -3.26 1.89
N VAL A 284 -9.65 -3.62 3.17
CA VAL A 284 -9.21 -4.94 3.67
C VAL A 284 -9.93 -6.08 2.95
N PHE A 285 -11.24 -5.98 2.76
CA PHE A 285 -12.01 -6.98 2.01
C PHE A 285 -11.63 -7.06 0.54
N THR A 286 -11.29 -5.91 -0.07
CA THR A 286 -10.79 -5.88 -1.45
C THR A 286 -9.49 -6.66 -1.55
N VAL A 287 -8.52 -6.37 -0.66
CA VAL A 287 -7.22 -7.04 -0.65
C VAL A 287 -7.34 -8.54 -0.33
N LEU A 288 -8.16 -8.91 0.66
CA LEU A 288 -8.44 -10.32 0.93
C LEU A 288 -9.07 -11.02 -0.27
N GLY A 289 -10.05 -10.38 -0.92
CA GLY A 289 -10.65 -10.89 -2.15
C GLY A 289 -9.62 -11.09 -3.25
N VAL A 290 -8.72 -10.12 -3.45
CA VAL A 290 -7.59 -10.22 -4.40
C VAL A 290 -6.70 -11.40 -4.06
N ALA A 291 -6.25 -11.50 -2.81
CA ALA A 291 -5.33 -12.54 -2.35
C ALA A 291 -5.91 -13.94 -2.57
N ILE A 292 -7.19 -14.12 -2.26
CA ILE A 292 -7.88 -15.41 -2.43
C ILE A 292 -8.08 -15.74 -3.92
N LEU A 293 -8.59 -14.79 -4.71
CA LEU A 293 -8.83 -14.99 -6.15
C LEU A 293 -7.53 -15.27 -6.90
N ALA A 294 -6.50 -14.46 -6.64
CA ALA A 294 -5.17 -14.67 -7.20
C ALA A 294 -4.59 -16.01 -6.75
N GLY A 295 -4.66 -16.34 -5.45
CA GLY A 295 -4.16 -17.60 -4.93
C GLY A 295 -4.80 -18.82 -5.59
N PHE A 296 -6.13 -18.83 -5.77
CA PHE A 296 -6.81 -19.89 -6.51
C PHE A 296 -6.41 -19.95 -7.98
N LEU A 297 -6.24 -18.79 -8.63
CA LEU A 297 -5.79 -18.74 -10.01
C LEU A 297 -4.36 -19.28 -10.15
N PHE A 298 -3.44 -18.89 -9.28
CA PHE A 298 -2.07 -19.42 -9.24
C PHE A 298 -2.05 -20.92 -9.00
N GLN A 299 -2.87 -21.42 -8.06
CA GLN A 299 -2.98 -22.86 -7.82
C GLN A 299 -3.51 -23.61 -9.04
N PHE A 300 -4.53 -23.06 -9.70
CA PHE A 300 -5.08 -23.64 -10.92
C PHE A 300 -4.03 -23.70 -12.04
N LEU A 301 -3.30 -22.60 -12.26
CA LEU A 301 -2.26 -22.54 -13.29
C LEU A 301 -1.08 -23.48 -13.01
N ALA A 302 -0.74 -23.66 -11.74
CA ALA A 302 0.25 -24.66 -11.32
C ALA A 302 -0.22 -26.09 -11.58
N ASN A 303 -1.48 -26.40 -11.24
CA ASN A 303 -2.07 -27.72 -11.49
C ASN A 303 -2.15 -28.07 -12.99
N VAL A 304 -2.30 -27.08 -13.86
CA VAL A 304 -2.32 -27.24 -15.33
C VAL A 304 -0.90 -27.27 -15.93
N GLY A 305 0.14 -27.05 -15.13
CA GLY A 305 1.54 -27.10 -15.56
C GLY A 305 2.03 -25.85 -16.30
N ILE A 306 1.30 -24.73 -16.21
CA ILE A 306 1.71 -23.44 -16.79
C ILE A 306 2.77 -22.77 -15.91
N ILE A 307 2.77 -23.10 -14.61
CA ILE A 307 3.65 -22.54 -13.60
C ILE A 307 4.24 -23.69 -12.78
N THR A 308 5.55 -23.63 -12.51
CA THR A 308 6.29 -24.55 -11.64
C THR A 308 6.79 -23.82 -10.41
#